data_AF-A0A090LEC7-F1
#
_entry.id   AF-A0A090LEC7-F1
#
_cell.length_a   1.000
_cell.length_b   1.000
_cell.length_c   1.000
_cell.angle_alpha   90.00
_cell.angle_beta   90.00
_cell.angle_gamma   90.00
#
_symmetry.space_group_name_H-M   'P 1'
#
loop_
_entity.id
_entity.type
_entity.pdbx_description
1 polymer ?
#
loop_
_entity_poly.entity_id
_entity_poly.type
_entity_poly.pdbx_seq_one_letter_code
_entity_poly.pdbx_strand_id
1 'polypeptide(L)'
;MMAQESGLNFYIDKFCAGGWSMDVTLRIGELVIGMKHLNKDEIKNMDTHINNLIVTFLQKLNTDNGRKRMSLNPHLVKDDEDDQIGYAWEKAYTEGLKIKDILQEESDIGFEQAVKKFVEEEKRKERLRNKPERCRIGVLRYVFLLIDLSNSMSEKTIQPSRIEAVVNESLKFIDKFFSQNPISQIGVIVCRDKKAEKLCDLTGNANKIKEAIKNIKRHDCRGEFSLQNGIQLAYRNFDGYPPHTSREIILFQGALSTCDAEDIFDTMSKMIKKNIRISGMSLSAHIYVTKTLCHQTGGTYKVILDQTHLQLILGNFVTPPIIQENAQSNLIMVGFPKLRKVIGKVFCQCHRKSNYPEEQKGYFCYQCGSLYCSVPVECRICHVILASAPLLTKTFTNMLPLKAFEEVKITREVLCKGCTETLHNGIAYKCYDCKMIFCIECDTLIHESLQICPGCH
;
A
#
# COMPACT_ATOMS: atom_id res chain seq x y z
N MET A 1 1.00 48.32 -0.28
CA MET A 1 2.02 48.76 0.69
C MET A 1 1.97 47.74 1.83
N MET A 2 2.99 46.90 1.97
CA MET A 2 3.04 45.85 3.00
C MET A 2 3.68 46.45 4.25
N ALA A 3 2.88 46.74 5.27
CA ALA A 3 3.39 47.08 6.60
C ALA A 3 3.51 45.79 7.40
N GLN A 4 4.74 45.36 7.66
CA GLN A 4 5.09 44.04 8.18
C GLN A 4 5.64 44.19 9.60
N GLU A 5 4.76 44.34 10.59
CA GLU A 5 5.16 44.44 12.02
C GLU A 5 4.37 43.54 12.97
N SER A 6 3.60 42.56 12.48
CA SER A 6 2.88 41.62 13.38
C SER A 6 2.67 40.20 12.86
N GLY A 7 3.38 39.76 11.82
CA GLY A 7 3.31 38.38 11.32
C GLY A 7 1.97 37.98 10.68
N LEU A 8 0.99 38.88 10.60
CA LEU A 8 -0.27 38.72 9.88
C LEU A 8 -0.20 39.45 8.53
N ASN A 9 -0.48 38.74 7.44
CA ASN A 9 -0.55 39.33 6.10
C ASN A 9 -1.94 39.95 5.88
N PHE A 10 -2.00 41.28 5.80
CA PHE A 10 -3.21 42.01 5.47
C PHE A 10 -3.30 42.24 3.95
N TYR A 11 -4.42 41.87 3.36
CA TYR A 11 -4.76 42.18 1.97
C TYR A 11 -5.67 43.41 1.95
N ILE A 12 -5.37 44.33 1.04
CA ILE A 12 -6.13 45.57 0.87
C ILE A 12 -6.70 45.57 -0.54
N ASP A 13 -8.00 45.36 -0.63
CA ASP A 13 -8.74 45.46 -1.88
C ASP A 13 -9.26 46.90 -2.02
N LYS A 14 -8.98 47.52 -3.17
CA LYS A 14 -9.42 48.88 -3.50
C LYS A 14 -10.41 48.82 -4.65
N PHE A 15 -11.61 49.36 -4.44
CA PHE A 15 -12.63 49.42 -5.48
C PHE A 15 -12.96 50.89 -5.80
N CYS A 16 -12.72 51.29 -7.04
CA CYS A 16 -13.00 52.65 -7.53
C CYS A 16 -14.28 52.65 -8.36
N ALA A 17 -15.37 53.17 -7.81
CA ALA A 17 -16.58 53.46 -8.58
C ALA A 17 -16.48 54.88 -9.15
N GLY A 18 -15.94 55.02 -10.37
CA GLY A 18 -16.08 56.26 -11.14
C GLY A 18 -15.22 57.46 -10.71
N GLY A 19 -14.05 57.28 -10.10
CA GLY A 19 -13.00 58.30 -9.98
C GLY A 19 -13.18 59.41 -8.93
N TRP A 20 -14.34 59.49 -8.27
CA TRP A 20 -14.62 60.51 -7.23
C TRP A 20 -14.70 59.93 -5.81
N SER A 21 -14.78 58.61 -5.68
CA SER A 21 -14.72 57.89 -4.39
C SER A 21 -14.06 56.52 -4.53
N MET A 22 -13.53 56.01 -3.43
CA MET A 22 -12.86 54.71 -3.37
C MET A 22 -13.21 53.98 -2.09
N ASP A 23 -13.61 52.72 -2.22
CA ASP A 23 -13.77 51.81 -1.09
C ASP A 23 -12.48 51.05 -0.81
N VAL A 24 -12.07 51.05 0.45
CA VAL A 24 -10.91 50.30 0.93
C VAL A 24 -11.38 49.24 1.92
N THR A 25 -11.16 47.99 1.56
CA THR A 25 -11.44 46.81 2.41
C THR A 25 -10.14 46.16 2.87
N LEU A 26 -10.03 45.94 4.19
CA LEU A 26 -8.94 45.21 4.83
C LEU A 26 -9.36 43.77 5.11
N ARG A 27 -8.53 42.80 4.71
CA ARG A 27 -8.75 41.36 4.86
C ARG A 27 -7.54 40.64 5.45
N ILE A 28 -7.77 39.57 6.21
CA ILE A 28 -6.75 38.54 6.50
C ILE A 28 -7.29 37.23 5.95
N GLY A 29 -6.60 36.65 4.95
CA GLY A 29 -7.15 35.51 4.21
C GLY A 29 -8.47 35.87 3.52
N GLU A 30 -9.52 35.08 3.74
CA GLU A 30 -10.87 35.32 3.19
C GLU A 30 -11.76 36.18 4.10
N LEU A 31 -11.31 36.54 5.31
CA LEU A 31 -12.12 37.26 6.29
C LEU A 31 -12.00 38.78 6.12
N VAL A 32 -13.13 39.50 6.00
CA VAL A 32 -13.17 40.97 5.92
C VAL A 32 -13.18 41.57 7.32
N ILE A 33 -12.15 42.38 7.61
CA ILE A 33 -11.89 42.93 8.94
C ILE A 33 -12.42 44.34 9.09
N GLY A 34 -12.39 45.13 8.00
CA GLY A 34 -12.86 46.49 8.01
C GLY A 34 -13.03 47.04 6.62
N MET A 35 -13.97 47.97 6.48
CA MET A 35 -14.22 48.68 5.23
C MET A 35 -14.35 50.17 5.53
N LYS A 36 -13.76 51.01 4.68
CA LYS A 36 -13.94 52.46 4.75
C LYS A 36 -14.08 53.03 3.35
N HIS A 37 -15.15 53.80 3.18
CA HIS A 37 -15.41 54.57 1.97
C HIS A 37 -14.68 55.91 2.08
N LEU A 38 -13.86 56.26 1.09
CA LEU A 38 -13.06 57.48 1.03
C LEU A 38 -13.59 58.42 -0.04
N ASN A 39 -13.71 59.70 0.31
CA ASN A 39 -14.06 60.79 -0.63
C ASN A 39 -12.79 61.37 -1.30
N LYS A 40 -12.97 62.13 -2.39
CA LYS A 40 -11.86 62.63 -3.24
C LYS A 40 -10.70 63.33 -2.48
N ASP A 41 -10.99 64.08 -1.43
CA ASP A 41 -9.96 64.77 -0.63
C ASP A 41 -9.24 63.82 0.35
N GLU A 42 -9.90 62.76 0.81
CA GLU A 42 -9.34 61.77 1.74
C GLU A 42 -8.50 60.70 1.03
N ILE A 43 -8.69 60.51 -0.28
CA ILE A 43 -7.86 59.62 -1.11
C ILE A 43 -6.38 60.05 -1.07
N LYS A 44 -6.10 61.36 -0.94
CA LYS A 44 -4.72 61.88 -0.86
C LYS A 44 -3.97 61.40 0.40
N ASN A 45 -4.70 61.14 1.50
CA ASN A 45 -4.14 60.68 2.77
C ASN A 45 -4.54 59.23 3.10
N MET A 46 -4.87 58.43 2.08
CA MET A 46 -5.37 57.07 2.22
C MET A 46 -4.48 56.18 3.12
N ASP A 47 -3.16 56.27 3.02
CA ASP A 47 -2.25 55.41 3.79
C ASP A 47 -2.38 55.64 5.31
N THR A 48 -2.61 56.88 5.74
CA THR A 48 -2.90 57.17 7.16
C THR A 48 -4.24 56.59 7.61
N HIS A 49 -5.25 56.55 6.74
CA HIS A 49 -6.54 55.95 7.08
C HIS A 49 -6.47 54.42 7.15
N ILE A 50 -5.69 53.78 6.28
CA ILE A 50 -5.42 52.33 6.32
C ILE A 50 -4.67 51.97 7.60
N ASN A 51 -3.62 52.73 7.95
CA ASN A 51 -2.86 52.51 9.18
C ASN A 51 -3.74 52.66 10.43
N ASN A 52 -4.62 53.68 10.47
CA ASN A 52 -5.56 53.85 11.59
C ASN A 52 -6.55 52.68 11.72
N LEU A 53 -7.03 52.13 10.60
CA LEU A 53 -7.90 50.93 10.61
C LEU A 53 -7.18 49.70 11.16
N ILE A 54 -5.92 49.48 10.74
CA ILE A 54 -5.09 48.38 11.24
C ILE A 54 -4.82 48.55 12.74
N VAL A 55 -4.45 49.75 13.19
CA VAL A 55 -4.19 50.03 14.61
C VAL A 55 -5.44 49.84 15.46
N THR A 56 -6.60 50.33 15.00
CA THR A 56 -7.88 50.15 15.71
C THR A 56 -8.25 48.67 15.83
N PHE A 57 -8.00 47.88 14.77
CA PHE A 57 -8.24 46.44 14.79
C PHE A 57 -7.28 45.69 15.72
N LEU A 58 -5.98 45.99 15.67
CA LEU A 58 -4.99 45.41 16.57
C LEU A 58 -5.27 45.76 18.04
N GLN A 59 -5.76 46.97 18.32
CA GLN A 59 -6.21 47.36 19.66
C GLN A 59 -7.42 46.54 20.11
N LYS A 60 -8.42 46.31 19.24
CA LYS A 60 -9.57 45.44 19.56
C LYS A 60 -9.16 43.99 19.83
N LEU A 61 -8.23 43.44 19.04
CA LEU A 61 -7.70 42.09 19.26
C LEU A 61 -6.95 41.97 20.61
N ASN A 62 -6.24 43.02 21.01
CA ASN A 62 -5.52 43.06 22.28
C ASN A 62 -6.44 43.28 23.49
N THR A 63 -7.65 43.82 23.32
CA THR A 63 -8.63 43.98 24.41
C THR A 63 -9.47 42.73 24.66
N ASP A 64 -9.70 41.89 23.65
CA ASP A 64 -10.50 40.66 23.79
C ASP A 64 -9.69 39.47 24.34
N ASN A 65 -8.36 39.52 24.29
CA ASN A 65 -7.48 38.52 24.91
C ASN A 65 -6.95 39.00 26.27
N GLY A 66 -7.77 38.82 27.30
CA GLY A 66 -7.36 38.97 28.68
C GLY A 66 -6.13 38.11 29.01
N ARG A 67 -5.05 38.79 29.43
CA ARG A 67 -3.78 38.27 29.97
C ARG A 67 -2.81 37.61 28.96
N LYS A 68 -1.87 38.42 28.45
CA LYS A 68 -0.41 38.31 28.70
C LYS A 68 0.30 39.51 28.08
N ARG A 69 0.95 40.32 28.92
CA ARG A 69 1.89 41.35 28.46
C ARG A 69 3.04 40.67 27.71
N MET A 70 3.09 40.81 26.39
CA MET A 70 4.31 40.59 25.63
C MET A 70 5.12 41.90 25.64
N SER A 71 6.31 41.84 26.23
CA SER A 71 7.32 42.87 26.17
C SER A 71 7.74 43.12 24.71
N LEU A 72 7.89 44.40 24.34
CA LEU A 72 8.47 44.83 23.06
C LEU A 72 9.83 44.14 22.83
N ASN A 73 10.07 43.66 21.61
CA ASN A 73 11.38 43.20 21.16
C ASN A 73 12.33 44.39 20.99
N PRO A 74 13.47 44.47 21.70
CA PRO A 74 14.48 45.48 21.48
C PRO A 74 15.57 44.92 20.55
N HIS A 75 15.41 45.08 19.23
CA HIS A 75 16.57 44.99 18.33
C HIS A 75 17.17 46.38 18.17
N LEU A 76 18.01 46.75 19.13
CA LEU A 76 19.19 47.63 19.07
C LEU A 76 19.58 47.96 20.52
N VAL A 77 20.14 46.97 21.23
CA VAL A 77 20.97 47.26 22.40
C VAL A 77 22.40 47.31 21.86
N LYS A 78 22.91 48.52 21.65
CA LYS A 78 24.33 48.74 21.94
C LYS A 78 24.41 48.77 23.46
N ASP A 79 25.25 47.94 24.04
CA ASP A 79 26.19 48.34 25.08
C ASP A 79 27.08 47.13 25.43
N ASP A 80 28.36 47.34 25.13
CA ASP A 80 29.58 47.03 25.89
C ASP A 80 29.63 45.81 26.84
N GLU A 81 30.76 45.10 26.68
CA GLU A 81 31.39 44.09 27.55
C GLU A 81 31.04 42.61 27.30
N ASP A 82 32.00 41.95 26.62
CA ASP A 82 32.40 40.54 26.62
C ASP A 82 31.44 39.50 27.24
N ASP A 83 30.66 38.84 26.38
CA ASP A 83 30.46 37.39 26.39
C ASP A 83 29.92 36.93 25.02
N GLN A 84 30.40 35.78 24.53
CA GLN A 84 30.13 35.24 23.19
C GLN A 84 28.64 35.30 22.79
N ILE A 85 28.33 36.14 21.79
CA ILE A 85 27.00 36.29 21.22
C ILE A 85 26.65 35.01 20.44
N GLY A 86 25.95 34.09 21.09
CA GLY A 86 25.27 33.00 20.40
C GLY A 86 24.22 33.56 19.44
N TYR A 87 24.19 33.04 18.21
CA TYR A 87 23.30 33.58 17.18
C TYR A 87 21.83 33.36 17.56
N ALA A 88 20.93 34.25 17.14
CA ALA A 88 19.49 34.14 17.43
C ALA A 88 18.88 32.79 17.00
N TRP A 89 19.45 32.12 15.99
CA TRP A 89 19.04 30.77 15.59
C TRP A 89 19.44 29.70 16.61
N GLU A 90 20.51 29.87 17.38
CA GLU A 90 20.91 28.92 18.44
C GLU A 90 19.92 28.97 19.61
N LYS A 91 19.37 30.15 19.89
CA LYS A 91 18.30 30.31 20.90
C LYS A 91 16.99 29.70 20.41
N ALA A 92 16.60 29.95 19.15
CA ALA A 92 15.45 29.28 18.54
C ALA A 92 15.64 27.76 18.38
N TYR A 93 16.87 27.30 18.17
CA TYR A 93 17.22 25.88 18.07
C TYR A 93 17.23 25.20 19.44
N THR A 94 17.68 25.87 20.49
CA THR A 94 17.63 25.36 21.88
C THR A 94 16.21 25.39 22.46
N GLU A 95 15.41 26.39 22.11
CA GLU A 95 13.96 26.41 22.37
C GLU A 95 13.25 25.32 21.55
N GLY A 96 13.63 25.13 20.28
CA GLY A 96 13.18 23.99 19.47
C GLY A 96 13.64 22.63 20.01
N LEU A 97 14.79 22.52 20.67
CA LEU A 97 15.25 21.28 21.32
C LEU A 97 14.53 21.01 22.64
N LYS A 98 13.98 22.05 23.30
CA LYS A 98 12.97 21.92 24.38
C LYS A 98 11.57 21.60 23.83
N ILE A 99 11.53 20.77 22.77
CA ILE A 99 10.32 20.27 22.12
C ILE A 99 9.34 19.64 23.12
N LYS A 100 9.83 19.06 24.24
CA LYS A 100 8.98 18.46 25.28
C LYS A 100 8.18 19.47 26.13
N ASP A 101 8.67 20.69 26.30
CA ASP A 101 8.04 21.68 27.20
C ASP A 101 7.16 22.68 26.44
N ILE A 102 7.40 22.85 25.12
CA ILE A 102 6.61 23.72 24.23
C ILE A 102 5.43 22.96 23.60
N LEU A 103 5.57 21.65 23.36
CA LEU A 103 4.44 20.79 23.01
C LEU A 103 3.68 20.40 24.28
N GLN A 104 2.90 21.34 24.84
CA GLN A 104 1.68 20.91 25.51
C GLN A 104 0.80 20.24 24.44
N GLU A 105 0.49 18.97 24.65
CA GLU A 105 -0.27 18.10 23.74
C GLU A 105 -1.73 18.59 23.56
N GLU A 106 -1.93 19.78 23.01
CA GLU A 106 -3.21 20.19 22.47
C GLU A 106 -3.26 19.78 20.99
N SER A 107 -3.66 18.52 20.79
CA SER A 107 -4.34 18.03 19.58
C SER A 107 -3.58 18.02 18.24
N ASP A 108 -2.27 17.70 18.22
CA ASP A 108 -1.62 17.21 17.01
C ASP A 108 -1.02 15.82 17.23
N ILE A 109 -1.82 14.81 16.87
CA ILE A 109 -1.42 13.42 16.74
C ILE A 109 -0.21 13.39 15.82
N GLY A 110 0.98 13.06 16.32
CA GLY A 110 2.19 12.99 15.51
C GLY A 110 1.96 12.18 14.23
N PHE A 111 2.55 12.58 13.11
CA PHE A 111 2.34 11.95 11.80
C PHE A 111 2.42 10.41 11.85
N GLU A 112 3.36 9.86 12.63
CA GLU A 112 3.48 8.42 12.86
C GLU A 112 2.24 7.80 13.55
N GLN A 113 1.65 8.48 14.53
CA GLN A 113 0.43 8.04 15.20
C GLN A 113 -0.79 8.16 14.26
N ALA A 114 -0.83 9.17 13.39
CA ALA A 114 -1.88 9.30 12.39
C ALA A 114 -1.81 8.17 11.35
N VAL A 115 -0.61 7.82 10.89
CA VAL A 115 -0.38 6.67 10.00
C VAL A 115 -0.77 5.36 10.69
N LYS A 116 -0.39 5.17 11.96
CA LYS A 116 -0.80 3.97 12.73
C LYS A 116 -2.32 3.86 12.85
N LYS A 117 -3.01 4.95 13.22
CA LYS A 117 -4.48 4.99 13.27
C LYS A 117 -5.11 4.67 11.92
N PHE A 118 -4.57 5.22 10.83
CA PHE A 118 -5.04 4.93 9.48
C PHE A 118 -4.87 3.44 9.11
N VAL A 119 -3.71 2.85 9.40
CA VAL A 119 -3.44 1.43 9.15
C VAL A 119 -4.36 0.54 9.99
N GLU A 120 -4.60 0.88 11.25
CA GLU A 120 -5.53 0.17 12.14
C GLU A 120 -6.97 0.26 11.65
N GLU A 121 -7.39 1.42 11.16
CA GLU A 121 -8.71 1.61 10.58
C GLU A 121 -8.87 0.81 9.28
N GLU A 122 -7.86 0.77 8.41
CA GLU A 122 -7.90 -0.04 7.18
C GLU A 122 -7.92 -1.54 7.49
N LYS A 123 -7.17 -1.99 8.51
CA LYS A 123 -7.28 -3.37 9.05
C LYS A 123 -8.70 -3.69 9.53
N ARG A 124 -9.32 -2.77 10.27
CA ARG A 124 -10.70 -2.94 10.77
C ARG A 124 -11.71 -2.99 9.63
N LYS A 125 -11.60 -2.09 8.65
CA LYS A 125 -12.44 -2.09 7.44
C LYS A 125 -12.31 -3.38 6.65
N GLU A 126 -11.10 -3.93 6.53
CA GLU A 126 -10.89 -5.19 5.82
C GLU A 126 -11.50 -6.37 6.58
N ARG A 127 -11.40 -6.41 7.92
CA ARG A 127 -12.08 -7.44 8.74
C ARG A 127 -13.59 -7.41 8.59
N LEU A 128 -14.17 -6.21 8.56
CA LEU A 128 -15.62 -6.01 8.41
C LEU A 128 -16.12 -6.20 6.97
N ARG A 129 -15.21 -6.23 5.99
CA ARG A 129 -15.59 -6.38 4.59
C ARG A 129 -15.97 -7.83 4.34
N ASN A 130 -17.26 -8.05 4.05
CA ASN A 130 -17.72 -9.33 3.57
C ASN A 130 -17.04 -9.68 2.25
N LYS A 131 -16.46 -10.88 2.21
CA LYS A 131 -15.96 -11.46 0.97
C LYS A 131 -17.16 -11.82 0.09
N PRO A 132 -17.06 -11.61 -1.22
CA PRO A 132 -18.16 -11.88 -2.13
C PRO A 132 -18.44 -13.39 -2.19
N GLU A 133 -19.70 -13.75 -2.02
CA GLU A 133 -20.16 -15.15 -2.07
C GLU A 133 -20.62 -15.53 -3.48
N ARG A 134 -20.47 -16.81 -3.83
CA ARG A 134 -20.96 -17.39 -5.10
C ARG A 134 -20.41 -16.74 -6.36
N CYS A 135 -19.19 -16.20 -6.29
CA CYS A 135 -18.52 -15.66 -7.46
C CYS A 135 -17.62 -16.70 -8.13
N ARG A 136 -17.41 -16.55 -9.44
CA ARG A 136 -16.39 -17.32 -10.17
C ARG A 136 -15.00 -16.78 -9.82
N ILE A 137 -14.10 -17.68 -9.47
CA ILE A 137 -12.77 -17.34 -8.96
C ILE A 137 -11.71 -17.97 -9.87
N GLY A 138 -10.62 -17.24 -10.11
CA GLY A 138 -9.45 -17.76 -10.82
C GLY A 138 -8.57 -18.60 -9.93
N VAL A 139 -8.76 -19.93 -9.94
CA VAL A 139 -7.95 -20.85 -9.12
C VAL A 139 -6.54 -21.02 -9.68
N LEU A 140 -6.39 -21.04 -11.01
CA LEU A 140 -5.11 -21.10 -11.70
C LEU A 140 -4.61 -19.69 -11.96
N ARG A 141 -3.63 -19.25 -11.18
CA ARG A 141 -3.08 -17.89 -11.25
C ARG A 141 -1.64 -17.92 -11.72
N TYR A 142 -1.36 -17.11 -12.75
CA TYR A 142 -0.01 -16.80 -13.19
C TYR A 142 0.28 -15.34 -12.84
N VAL A 143 1.13 -15.15 -11.83
CA VAL A 143 1.42 -13.83 -11.28
C VAL A 143 2.86 -13.44 -11.60
N PHE A 144 3.06 -12.31 -12.27
CA PHE A 144 4.38 -11.68 -12.36
C PHE A 144 4.50 -10.59 -11.30
N LEU A 145 5.54 -10.69 -10.46
CA LEU A 145 5.99 -9.60 -9.61
C LEU A 145 6.93 -8.72 -10.46
N LEU A 146 6.52 -7.50 -10.73
CA LEU A 146 7.30 -6.51 -11.46
C LEU A 146 7.88 -5.52 -10.44
N ILE A 147 9.18 -5.58 -10.22
CA ILE A 147 9.88 -4.79 -9.20
C ILE A 147 10.70 -3.69 -9.90
N ASP A 148 10.47 -2.45 -9.49
CA ASP A 148 11.31 -1.32 -9.84
C ASP A 148 12.69 -1.41 -9.15
N LEU A 149 13.77 -1.31 -9.92
CA LEU A 149 15.16 -1.20 -9.45
C LEU A 149 15.82 0.11 -9.93
N SER A 150 15.05 1.19 -9.98
CA SER A 150 15.56 2.55 -10.23
C SER A 150 16.33 3.13 -9.03
N ASN A 151 17.01 4.25 -9.26
CA ASN A 151 17.70 4.99 -8.19
C ASN A 151 16.77 5.36 -7.02
N SER A 152 15.50 5.65 -7.29
CA SER A 152 14.50 6.02 -6.28
C SER A 152 14.23 4.90 -5.27
N MET A 153 14.56 3.65 -5.59
CA MET A 153 14.38 2.50 -4.69
C MET A 153 15.52 2.33 -3.68
N SER A 154 16.64 3.03 -3.89
CA SER A 154 17.74 3.09 -2.93
C SER A 154 17.47 4.06 -1.76
N GLU A 155 16.45 4.90 -1.88
CA GLU A 155 16.08 5.86 -0.83
C GLU A 155 15.57 5.16 0.45
N LYS A 156 15.81 5.82 1.60
CA LYS A 156 15.47 5.30 2.94
C LYS A 156 14.17 5.88 3.49
N THR A 157 13.17 6.15 2.65
CA THR A 157 11.89 6.68 3.16
C THR A 157 11.10 5.65 3.95
N ILE A 158 11.24 4.37 3.60
CA ILE A 158 10.79 3.24 4.43
C ILE A 158 12.05 2.58 4.98
N GLN A 159 12.11 2.39 6.30
CA GLN A 159 13.26 1.73 6.91
C GLN A 159 13.24 0.22 6.61
N PRO A 160 14.39 -0.40 6.32
CA PRO A 160 15.74 0.18 6.21
C PRO A 160 16.04 0.83 4.84
N SER A 161 15.41 0.39 3.73
CA SER A 161 15.30 1.08 2.45
C SER A 161 14.05 0.62 1.71
N ARG A 162 13.58 1.38 0.71
CA ARG A 162 12.41 1.00 -0.09
C ARG A 162 12.54 -0.39 -0.71
N ILE A 163 13.68 -0.68 -1.34
CA ILE A 163 13.90 -1.99 -1.96
C ILE A 163 13.94 -3.14 -0.94
N GLU A 164 14.59 -2.94 0.21
CA GLU A 164 14.67 -3.99 1.24
C GLU A 164 13.32 -4.25 1.90
N ALA A 165 12.51 -3.19 2.09
CA ALA A 165 11.13 -3.35 2.54
C ALA A 165 10.30 -4.16 1.54
N VAL A 166 10.38 -3.83 0.24
CA VAL A 166 9.67 -4.58 -0.82
C VAL A 166 10.15 -6.03 -0.90
N VAL A 167 11.46 -6.28 -0.82
CA VAL A 167 12.05 -7.63 -0.82
C VAL A 167 11.54 -8.45 0.37
N ASN A 168 11.62 -7.91 1.59
CA ASN A 168 11.19 -8.61 2.80
C ASN A 168 9.69 -8.92 2.80
N GLU A 169 8.85 -7.97 2.40
CA GLU A 169 7.40 -8.19 2.31
C GLU A 169 7.03 -9.12 1.15
N SER A 170 7.75 -9.08 0.04
CA SER A 170 7.57 -10.02 -1.08
C SER A 170 7.90 -11.47 -0.69
N LEU A 171 8.95 -11.69 0.11
CA LEU A 171 9.30 -13.02 0.63
C LEU A 171 8.18 -13.59 1.52
N LYS A 172 7.63 -12.78 2.42
CA LYS A 172 6.49 -13.16 3.27
C LYS A 172 5.24 -13.41 2.43
N PHE A 173 5.00 -12.57 1.41
CA PHE A 173 3.89 -12.71 0.48
C PHE A 173 3.97 -14.04 -0.27
N ILE A 174 5.13 -14.42 -0.78
CA ILE A 174 5.32 -15.69 -1.50
C ILE A 174 4.94 -16.91 -0.64
N ASP A 175 5.33 -16.90 0.64
CA ASP A 175 4.94 -17.97 1.58
C ASP A 175 3.44 -18.04 1.81
N LYS A 176 2.80 -16.88 2.04
CA LYS A 176 1.34 -16.80 2.19
C LYS A 176 0.61 -17.14 0.89
N PHE A 177 1.17 -16.78 -0.26
CA PHE A 177 0.59 -17.03 -1.57
C PHE A 177 0.56 -18.51 -1.90
N PHE A 178 1.68 -19.22 -1.78
CA PHE A 178 1.72 -20.65 -2.06
C PHE A 178 1.00 -21.50 -1.01
N SER A 179 0.82 -21.01 0.22
CA SER A 179 0.05 -21.73 1.23
C SER A 179 -1.46 -21.73 0.94
N GLN A 180 -1.99 -20.64 0.36
CA GLN A 180 -3.40 -20.52 -0.04
C GLN A 180 -3.66 -20.94 -1.50
N ASN A 181 -2.69 -20.74 -2.39
CA ASN A 181 -2.80 -21.01 -3.83
C ASN A 181 -1.67 -21.96 -4.29
N PRO A 182 -1.76 -23.27 -3.98
CA PRO A 182 -0.68 -24.22 -4.25
C PRO A 182 -0.43 -24.43 -5.75
N ILE A 183 -1.45 -24.38 -6.60
CA ILE A 183 -1.31 -24.67 -8.04
C ILE A 183 -0.92 -23.45 -8.89
N SER A 184 -0.83 -22.28 -8.27
CA SER A 184 -0.47 -21.03 -8.94
C SER A 184 1.04 -20.95 -9.18
N GLN A 185 1.45 -20.12 -10.12
CA GLN A 185 2.86 -19.89 -10.45
C GLN A 185 3.20 -18.41 -10.29
N ILE A 186 4.39 -18.13 -9.76
CA ILE A 186 4.93 -16.78 -9.65
C ILE A 186 6.20 -16.67 -10.50
N GLY A 187 6.33 -15.54 -11.20
CA GLY A 187 7.54 -15.11 -11.88
C GLY A 187 7.99 -13.75 -11.38
N VAL A 188 9.26 -13.40 -11.59
CA VAL A 188 9.83 -12.13 -11.13
C VAL A 188 10.50 -11.42 -12.30
N ILE A 189 10.06 -10.19 -12.55
CA ILE A 189 10.62 -9.27 -13.55
C ILE A 189 11.13 -8.05 -12.80
N VAL A 190 12.31 -7.59 -13.17
CA VAL A 190 12.89 -6.37 -12.63
C VAL A 190 13.09 -5.36 -13.74
N CYS A 191 12.89 -4.08 -13.42
CA CYS A 191 13.15 -3.00 -14.35
C CYS A 191 14.31 -2.17 -13.83
N ARG A 192 15.39 -2.11 -14.62
CA ARG A 192 16.60 -1.35 -14.30
C ARG A 192 17.11 -0.67 -15.56
N ASP A 193 17.57 0.57 -15.43
CA ASP A 193 18.23 1.30 -16.52
C ASP A 193 17.43 1.27 -17.85
N LYS A 194 16.13 1.61 -17.75
CA LYS A 194 15.15 1.62 -18.86
C LYS A 194 14.91 0.27 -19.52
N LYS A 195 15.47 -0.82 -19.00
CA LYS A 195 15.31 -2.19 -19.51
C LYS A 195 14.55 -3.05 -18.52
N ALA A 196 13.88 -4.07 -19.04
CA ALA A 196 13.23 -5.09 -18.24
C ALA A 196 13.98 -6.41 -18.37
N GLU A 197 14.32 -7.00 -17.23
CA GLU A 197 15.03 -8.26 -17.12
C GLU A 197 14.18 -9.26 -16.34
N LYS A 198 14.11 -10.50 -16.82
CA LYS A 198 13.39 -11.58 -16.14
C LYS A 198 14.37 -12.32 -15.23
N LEU A 199 14.24 -12.13 -13.91
CA LEU A 199 15.07 -12.84 -12.93
C LEU A 199 14.62 -14.29 -12.74
N CYS A 200 13.31 -14.53 -12.76
CA CYS A 200 12.75 -15.86 -12.58
C CYS A 200 11.58 -16.09 -13.54
N ASP A 201 11.62 -17.22 -14.25
CA ASP A 201 10.46 -17.73 -14.99
C ASP A 201 9.29 -18.04 -14.05
N LEU A 202 8.08 -18.10 -14.61
CA LEU A 202 6.91 -18.61 -13.91
C LEU A 202 7.20 -20.04 -13.40
N THR A 203 7.19 -20.18 -12.08
CA THR A 203 7.43 -21.47 -11.42
C THR A 203 6.57 -21.60 -10.17
N GLY A 204 6.25 -22.85 -9.81
CA GLY A 204 5.60 -23.19 -8.54
C GLY A 204 6.58 -23.46 -7.39
N ASN A 205 7.90 -23.32 -7.61
CA ASN A 205 8.91 -23.58 -6.59
C ASN A 205 9.24 -22.29 -5.83
N ALA A 206 8.65 -22.15 -4.64
CA ALA A 206 8.85 -21.00 -3.77
C ALA A 206 10.33 -20.72 -3.46
N ASN A 207 11.17 -21.76 -3.25
CA ASN A 207 12.57 -21.56 -2.87
C ASN A 207 13.38 -20.89 -3.98
N LYS A 208 13.20 -21.31 -5.24
CA LYS A 208 13.88 -20.70 -6.39
C LYS A 208 13.54 -19.21 -6.54
N ILE A 209 12.27 -18.87 -6.32
CA ILE A 209 11.80 -17.48 -6.41
C ILE A 209 12.36 -16.66 -5.24
N LYS A 210 12.34 -17.20 -4.02
CA LYS A 210 12.91 -16.54 -2.84
C LYS A 210 14.40 -16.30 -2.98
N GLU A 211 15.17 -17.25 -3.51
CA GLU A 211 16.59 -17.08 -3.79
C GLU A 211 16.82 -15.96 -4.79
N ALA A 212 16.04 -15.91 -5.89
CA ALA A 212 16.13 -14.83 -6.87
C ALA A 212 15.85 -13.45 -6.25
N ILE A 213 14.84 -13.33 -5.38
CA ILE A 213 14.48 -12.07 -4.71
C ILE A 213 15.49 -11.69 -3.62
N LYS A 214 16.02 -12.65 -2.85
CA LYS A 214 17.06 -12.39 -1.83
C LYS A 214 18.37 -11.90 -2.42
N ASN A 215 18.65 -12.24 -3.68
CA ASN A 215 19.84 -11.78 -4.37
C ASN A 215 19.77 -10.29 -4.75
N ILE A 216 18.58 -9.68 -4.77
CA ILE A 216 18.39 -8.25 -5.05
C ILE A 216 18.92 -7.46 -3.86
N LYS A 217 19.94 -6.64 -4.08
CA LYS A 217 20.50 -5.75 -3.05
C LYS A 217 20.37 -4.29 -3.46
N ARG A 218 20.59 -3.38 -2.50
CA ARG A 218 20.57 -1.93 -2.73
C ARG A 218 21.48 -1.47 -3.87
N HIS A 219 22.64 -2.09 -4.03
CA HIS A 219 23.61 -1.70 -5.07
C HIS A 219 23.13 -2.00 -6.50
N ASP A 220 22.13 -2.88 -6.63
CA ASP A 220 21.50 -3.21 -7.91
C ASP A 220 20.50 -2.15 -8.36
N CYS A 221 20.08 -1.24 -7.48
CA CYS A 221 19.16 -0.15 -7.80
C CYS A 221 19.91 0.94 -8.58
N ARG A 222 19.75 0.97 -9.91
CA ARG A 222 20.44 1.92 -10.79
C ARG A 222 19.57 2.35 -11.97
N GLY A 223 19.74 3.59 -12.40
CA GLY A 223 19.11 4.14 -13.59
C GLY A 223 17.63 4.46 -13.40
N GLU A 224 16.92 4.54 -14.51
CA GLU A 224 15.51 4.97 -14.57
C GLU A 224 14.57 3.78 -14.78
N PHE A 225 13.34 3.91 -14.28
CA PHE A 225 12.29 2.91 -14.38
C PHE A 225 11.62 2.96 -15.76
N SER A 226 11.35 1.80 -16.36
CA SER A 226 10.50 1.68 -17.56
C SER A 226 9.37 0.70 -17.30
N LEU A 227 8.16 1.24 -17.18
CA LEU A 227 6.94 0.49 -16.96
C LEU A 227 6.57 -0.34 -18.20
N GLN A 228 6.71 0.26 -19.38
CA GLN A 228 6.32 -0.34 -20.64
C GLN A 228 7.12 -1.61 -20.93
N ASN A 229 8.45 -1.55 -20.83
CA ASN A 229 9.31 -2.69 -21.12
C ASN A 229 9.02 -3.86 -20.17
N GLY A 230 8.77 -3.59 -18.90
CA GLY A 230 8.42 -4.61 -17.91
C GLY A 230 7.09 -5.30 -18.23
N ILE A 231 6.07 -4.52 -18.59
CA ILE A 231 4.75 -5.03 -18.97
C ILE A 231 4.81 -5.82 -20.29
N GLN A 232 5.53 -5.32 -21.29
CA GLN A 232 5.72 -6.02 -22.57
C GLN A 232 6.45 -7.36 -22.39
N LEU A 233 7.46 -7.40 -21.50
CA LEU A 233 8.15 -8.65 -21.18
C LEU A 233 7.20 -9.65 -20.53
N ALA A 234 6.35 -9.22 -19.58
CA ALA A 234 5.33 -10.07 -18.98
C ALA A 234 4.35 -10.61 -20.04
N TYR A 235 3.86 -9.74 -20.94
CA TYR A 235 2.96 -10.12 -22.02
C TYR A 235 3.52 -11.20 -22.94
N ARG A 236 4.78 -11.09 -23.36
CA ARG A 236 5.44 -12.12 -24.19
C ARG A 236 5.53 -13.47 -23.47
N ASN A 237 5.74 -13.46 -22.15
CA ASN A 237 5.81 -14.70 -21.37
C ASN A 237 4.42 -15.31 -21.13
N PHE A 238 3.37 -14.49 -21.08
CA PHE A 238 2.00 -14.98 -20.92
C PHE A 238 1.45 -15.71 -22.15
N ASP A 239 2.02 -15.49 -23.34
CA ASP A 239 1.56 -16.10 -24.59
C ASP A 239 1.70 -17.62 -24.63
N GLY A 240 2.62 -18.17 -23.82
CA GLY A 240 2.77 -19.61 -23.66
C GLY A 240 1.69 -20.26 -22.78
N TYR A 241 0.83 -19.48 -22.11
CA TYR A 241 -0.14 -19.98 -21.15
C TYR A 241 -1.58 -19.82 -21.65
N PRO A 242 -2.47 -20.76 -21.29
CA PRO A 242 -3.79 -20.82 -21.89
C PRO A 242 -4.72 -19.67 -21.43
N PRO A 243 -5.72 -19.29 -22.25
CA PRO A 243 -6.57 -18.12 -22.01
C PRO A 243 -7.48 -18.22 -20.78
N HIS A 244 -7.84 -19.44 -20.34
CA HIS A 244 -8.75 -19.71 -19.22
C HIS A 244 -8.12 -19.49 -17.82
N THR A 245 -6.90 -18.99 -17.77
CA THR A 245 -6.13 -18.82 -16.53
C THR A 245 -6.04 -17.35 -16.18
N SER A 246 -5.98 -17.01 -14.88
CA SER A 246 -5.83 -15.62 -14.49
C SER A 246 -4.38 -15.19 -14.70
N ARG A 247 -4.21 -14.17 -15.55
CA ARG A 247 -2.92 -13.52 -15.80
C ARG A 247 -2.87 -12.22 -15.02
N GLU A 248 -1.94 -12.14 -14.08
CA GLU A 248 -1.87 -11.06 -13.12
C GLU A 248 -0.46 -10.46 -13.09
N ILE A 249 -0.36 -9.15 -13.03
CA ILE A 249 0.90 -8.44 -12.81
C ILE A 249 0.73 -7.61 -11.54
N ILE A 250 1.64 -7.80 -10.58
CA ILE A 250 1.74 -6.99 -9.38
C ILE A 250 2.98 -6.12 -9.52
N LEU A 251 2.77 -4.82 -9.69
CA LEU A 251 3.81 -3.82 -9.87
C LEU A 251 4.18 -3.18 -8.53
N PHE A 252 5.47 -3.12 -8.22
CA PHE A 252 6.05 -2.29 -7.17
C PHE A 252 6.83 -1.16 -7.81
N GLN A 253 6.35 0.07 -7.64
CA GLN A 253 6.94 1.27 -8.24
C GLN A 253 7.45 2.21 -7.16
N GLY A 254 8.72 2.60 -7.22
CA GLY A 254 9.30 3.65 -6.38
C GLY A 254 9.60 4.93 -7.13
N ALA A 255 9.91 4.82 -8.43
CA ALA A 255 10.14 5.97 -9.28
C ALA A 255 8.85 6.77 -9.53
N LEU A 256 8.96 8.09 -9.44
CA LEU A 256 7.87 9.03 -9.73
C LEU A 256 7.59 9.15 -11.23
N SER A 257 8.62 8.97 -12.05
CA SER A 257 8.56 9.00 -13.50
C SER A 257 8.78 7.61 -14.09
N THR A 258 8.18 7.37 -15.26
CA THR A 258 8.47 6.23 -16.13
C THR A 258 9.09 6.75 -17.41
N CYS A 259 10.15 6.08 -17.88
CA CYS A 259 10.90 6.45 -19.05
C CYS A 259 10.74 5.34 -20.11
N ASP A 260 9.68 5.47 -20.89
CA ASP A 260 9.26 4.50 -21.89
C ASP A 260 9.56 4.98 -23.32
N ALA A 261 9.73 4.06 -24.27
CA ALA A 261 10.12 4.36 -25.64
C ALA A 261 8.93 4.59 -26.59
N GLU A 262 7.82 3.91 -26.33
CA GLU A 262 6.59 3.94 -27.11
C GLU A 262 5.42 4.43 -26.23
N ASP A 263 4.22 4.60 -26.80
CA ASP A 263 3.03 4.94 -26.04
C ASP A 263 2.55 3.77 -25.16
N ILE A 264 2.38 4.05 -23.87
CA ILE A 264 1.87 3.11 -22.88
C ILE A 264 0.37 2.84 -23.06
N PHE A 265 -0.41 3.77 -23.62
CA PHE A 265 -1.85 3.59 -23.81
C PHE A 265 -2.17 2.54 -24.90
N ASP A 266 -1.34 2.44 -25.93
CA ASP A 266 -1.41 1.36 -26.91
C ASP A 266 -1.07 0.01 -26.29
N THR A 267 -0.06 0.00 -25.42
CA THR A 267 0.34 -1.20 -24.67
C THR A 267 -0.77 -1.64 -23.73
N MET A 268 -1.45 -0.69 -23.07
CA MET A 268 -2.61 -0.93 -22.22
C MET A 268 -3.77 -1.57 -23.00
N SER A 269 -4.06 -1.06 -24.20
CA SER A 269 -5.07 -1.65 -25.09
C SER A 269 -4.74 -3.09 -25.47
N LYS A 270 -3.46 -3.41 -25.69
CA LYS A 270 -3.00 -4.80 -25.93
C LYS A 270 -3.21 -5.70 -24.72
N MET A 271 -2.99 -5.21 -23.49
CA MET A 271 -3.20 -5.97 -22.25
C MET A 271 -4.68 -6.30 -22.01
N ILE A 272 -5.56 -5.33 -22.23
CA ILE A 272 -7.02 -5.49 -22.07
C ILE A 272 -7.53 -6.57 -23.03
N LYS A 273 -7.08 -6.55 -24.30
CA LYS A 273 -7.43 -7.58 -25.28
C LYS A 273 -7.04 -9.00 -24.85
N LYS A 274 -5.96 -9.15 -24.07
CA LYS A 274 -5.52 -10.44 -23.50
C LYS A 274 -6.04 -10.69 -22.09
N ASN A 275 -6.97 -9.91 -21.57
CA ASN A 275 -7.52 -10.05 -20.21
C ASN A 275 -6.42 -10.18 -19.14
N ILE A 276 -5.35 -9.38 -19.24
CA ILE A 276 -4.27 -9.33 -18.24
C ILE A 276 -4.64 -8.27 -17.21
N ARG A 277 -4.70 -8.68 -15.94
CA ARG A 277 -5.02 -7.79 -14.82
C ARG A 277 -3.73 -7.22 -14.23
N ILE A 278 -3.61 -5.89 -14.17
CA ILE A 278 -2.43 -5.22 -13.61
C ILE A 278 -2.84 -4.49 -12.34
N SER A 279 -2.18 -4.80 -11.22
CA SER A 279 -2.36 -4.10 -9.95
C SER A 279 -1.04 -3.46 -9.54
N GLY A 280 -1.10 -2.20 -9.14
CA GLY A 280 0.07 -1.36 -8.91
C GLY A 280 0.14 -0.84 -7.49
N MET A 281 1.31 -0.93 -6.89
CA MET A 281 1.62 -0.35 -5.61
C MET A 281 2.75 0.65 -5.79
N SER A 282 2.48 1.92 -5.54
CA SER A 282 3.49 2.96 -5.58
C SER A 282 3.94 3.32 -4.18
N LEU A 283 5.25 3.51 -4.01
CA LEU A 283 5.84 3.89 -2.73
C LEU A 283 5.73 5.41 -2.56
N SER A 284 5.03 5.84 -1.51
CA SER A 284 4.88 7.24 -1.05
C SER A 284 4.14 8.22 -1.99
N ALA A 285 4.15 8.01 -3.30
CA ALA A 285 3.59 8.95 -4.26
C ALA A 285 2.47 8.35 -5.11
N HIS A 286 1.57 9.21 -5.57
CA HIS A 286 0.46 8.86 -6.46
C HIS A 286 0.82 9.18 -7.92
N ILE A 287 0.72 8.19 -8.81
CA ILE A 287 1.15 8.28 -10.20
C ILE A 287 -0.05 8.03 -11.12
N TYR A 288 -0.39 9.04 -11.93
CA TYR A 288 -1.58 9.02 -12.78
C TYR A 288 -1.56 7.90 -13.83
N VAL A 289 -0.43 7.70 -14.51
CA VAL A 289 -0.29 6.68 -15.56
C VAL A 289 -0.49 5.27 -14.99
N THR A 290 0.16 4.95 -13.87
CA THR A 290 0.01 3.65 -13.22
C THR A 290 -1.41 3.44 -12.68
N LYS A 291 -2.04 4.49 -12.14
CA LYS A 291 -3.45 4.43 -11.71
C LYS A 291 -4.38 4.10 -12.87
N THR A 292 -4.27 4.84 -13.97
CA THR A 292 -5.13 4.64 -15.14
C THR A 292 -4.95 3.23 -15.73
N LEU A 293 -3.71 2.76 -15.82
CA LEU A 293 -3.39 1.38 -16.22
C LEU A 293 -4.08 0.32 -15.35
N CYS A 294 -4.01 0.46 -14.03
CA CYS A 294 -4.61 -0.51 -13.12
C CYS A 294 -6.14 -0.51 -13.22
N HIS A 295 -6.78 0.68 -13.30
CA HIS A 295 -8.24 0.79 -13.39
C HIS A 295 -8.77 0.23 -14.71
N GLN A 296 -8.09 0.52 -15.83
CA GLN A 296 -8.53 0.02 -17.14
C GLN A 296 -8.35 -1.50 -17.29
N THR A 297 -7.33 -2.09 -16.65
CA THR A 297 -7.10 -3.54 -16.66
C THR A 297 -7.90 -4.30 -15.59
N GLY A 298 -8.76 -3.61 -14.83
CA GLY A 298 -9.58 -4.22 -13.77
C GLY A 298 -8.79 -4.64 -12.52
N GLY A 299 -7.59 -4.10 -12.34
CA GLY A 299 -6.78 -4.25 -11.14
C GLY A 299 -6.98 -3.10 -10.15
N THR A 300 -6.18 -3.14 -9.08
CA THR A 300 -6.24 -2.15 -8.00
C THR A 300 -4.95 -1.34 -7.93
N TYR A 301 -5.08 -0.05 -7.63
CA TYR A 301 -3.95 0.84 -7.42
C TYR A 301 -3.96 1.37 -5.99
N LYS A 302 -2.83 1.25 -5.29
CA LYS A 302 -2.68 1.68 -3.90
C LYS A 302 -1.34 2.40 -3.70
N VAL A 303 -1.36 3.44 -2.87
CA VAL A 303 -0.15 4.16 -2.45
C VAL A 303 0.27 3.64 -1.08
N ILE A 304 1.53 3.22 -0.98
CA ILE A 304 2.11 2.65 0.23
C ILE A 304 2.66 3.80 1.08
N LEU A 305 2.31 3.80 2.36
CA LEU A 305 2.77 4.78 3.34
C LEU A 305 3.90 4.21 4.20
N ASP A 306 3.68 2.99 4.72
CA ASP A 306 4.57 2.31 5.65
C ASP A 306 4.72 0.83 5.26
N GLN A 307 5.73 0.16 5.81
CA GLN A 307 5.96 -1.27 5.65
C GLN A 307 4.75 -2.10 6.11
N THR A 308 4.10 -1.71 7.21
CA THR A 308 2.90 -2.41 7.70
C THR A 308 1.72 -2.29 6.73
N HIS A 309 1.59 -1.13 6.09
CA HIS A 309 0.58 -0.89 5.05
C HIS A 309 0.87 -1.72 3.80
N LEU A 310 2.13 -1.83 3.38
CA LEU A 310 2.56 -2.71 2.29
C LEU A 310 2.18 -4.17 2.55
N GLN A 311 2.47 -4.66 3.76
CA GLN A 311 2.14 -6.02 4.16
C GLN A 311 0.63 -6.30 4.08
N LEU A 312 -0.19 -5.34 4.51
CA LEU A 312 -1.65 -5.43 4.43
C LEU A 312 -2.15 -5.46 2.99
N ILE A 313 -1.68 -4.53 2.15
CA ILE A 313 -2.06 -4.47 0.73
C ILE A 313 -1.67 -5.77 0.02
N LEU A 314 -0.46 -6.28 0.27
CA LEU A 314 0.00 -7.56 -0.29
C LEU A 314 -0.87 -8.73 0.16
N GLY A 315 -1.33 -8.72 1.41
CA GLY A 315 -2.27 -9.70 1.94
C GLY A 315 -3.56 -9.80 1.10
N ASN A 316 -4.05 -8.68 0.57
CA ASN A 316 -5.26 -8.64 -0.25
C ASN A 316 -5.08 -9.28 -1.63
N PHE A 317 -3.84 -9.41 -2.12
CA PHE A 317 -3.56 -10.09 -3.40
C PHE A 317 -3.37 -11.61 -3.24
N VAL A 318 -3.31 -12.10 -2.00
CA VAL A 318 -3.27 -13.55 -1.73
C VAL A 318 -4.60 -14.19 -2.10
N THR A 319 -5.72 -13.51 -1.83
CA THR A 319 -7.03 -14.00 -2.26
C THR A 319 -7.14 -13.92 -3.78
N PRO A 320 -7.69 -14.97 -4.41
CA PRO A 320 -7.82 -15.02 -5.86
C PRO A 320 -8.84 -13.97 -6.34
N PRO A 321 -8.58 -13.29 -7.46
CA PRO A 321 -9.49 -12.29 -7.99
C PRO A 321 -10.78 -12.93 -8.52
N ILE A 322 -11.87 -12.18 -8.43
CA ILE A 322 -13.14 -12.52 -9.08
C ILE A 322 -12.96 -12.40 -10.58
N ILE A 323 -13.36 -13.43 -11.29
CA ILE A 323 -13.36 -13.47 -12.75
C ILE A 323 -14.69 -12.91 -13.27
N GLN A 324 -14.63 -12.09 -14.32
CA GLN A 324 -15.80 -11.57 -15.01
C GLN A 324 -16.59 -12.71 -15.69
N GLU A 325 -17.92 -12.56 -15.81
CA GLU A 325 -18.83 -13.61 -16.25
C GLU A 325 -18.51 -14.20 -17.64
N ASN A 326 -17.89 -13.40 -18.52
CA ASN A 326 -17.57 -13.76 -19.90
C ASN A 326 -16.30 -14.64 -20.06
N ALA A 327 -15.61 -14.98 -18.98
CA ALA A 327 -14.41 -15.80 -19.07
C ALA A 327 -14.73 -17.28 -19.38
N GLN A 328 -13.94 -17.88 -20.28
CA GLN A 328 -14.06 -19.29 -20.62
C GLN A 328 -13.68 -20.18 -19.44
N SER A 329 -14.60 -21.06 -19.05
CA SER A 329 -14.37 -22.11 -18.05
C SER A 329 -14.00 -23.41 -18.77
N ASN A 330 -12.71 -23.74 -18.79
CA ASN A 330 -12.23 -25.01 -19.35
C ASN A 330 -11.90 -25.99 -18.23
N LEU A 331 -12.23 -27.26 -18.46
CA LEU A 331 -11.83 -28.35 -17.57
C LEU A 331 -10.35 -28.67 -17.82
N ILE A 332 -9.57 -28.70 -16.74
CA ILE A 332 -8.16 -29.07 -16.77
C ILE A 332 -7.96 -30.48 -16.20
N MET A 333 -7.03 -31.22 -16.80
CA MET A 333 -6.63 -32.53 -16.30
C MET A 333 -5.65 -32.36 -15.13
N VAL A 334 -6.02 -32.86 -13.96
CA VAL A 334 -5.19 -32.84 -12.74
C VAL A 334 -4.84 -34.26 -12.32
N GLY A 335 -3.56 -34.45 -11.99
CA GLY A 335 -3.01 -35.67 -11.45
C GLY A 335 -2.87 -35.68 -9.96
N PHE A 336 -3.26 -36.78 -9.33
CA PHE A 336 -3.03 -37.04 -7.91
C PHE A 336 -2.02 -38.17 -7.71
N PRO A 337 -0.72 -37.92 -7.95
CA PRO A 337 0.30 -38.94 -7.77
C PRO A 337 0.48 -39.27 -6.28
N LYS A 338 0.61 -40.56 -5.97
CA LYS A 338 1.01 -41.03 -4.64
C LYS A 338 2.52 -41.04 -4.54
N LEU A 339 3.05 -40.72 -3.36
CA LEU A 339 4.48 -40.84 -3.08
C LEU A 339 4.88 -42.32 -3.18
N ARG A 340 5.80 -42.65 -4.08
CA ARG A 340 6.34 -44.00 -4.22
C ARG A 340 7.83 -44.00 -3.89
N LYS A 341 8.26 -45.07 -3.23
CA LYS A 341 9.68 -45.39 -3.09
C LYS A 341 10.12 -46.18 -4.31
N VAL A 342 11.28 -45.84 -4.83
CA VAL A 342 11.88 -46.47 -5.99
C VAL A 342 13.24 -46.99 -5.57
N ILE A 343 13.47 -48.26 -5.88
CA ILE A 343 14.75 -48.93 -5.70
C ILE A 343 15.46 -48.81 -7.04
N GLY A 344 16.58 -48.08 -7.06
CA GLY A 344 17.36 -47.82 -8.28
C GLY A 344 17.53 -46.34 -8.64
N LYS A 345 18.40 -46.08 -9.62
CA LYS A 345 18.75 -44.72 -10.06
C LYS A 345 17.71 -44.19 -11.04
N VAL A 346 16.85 -43.29 -10.58
CA VAL A 346 15.91 -42.55 -11.44
C VAL A 346 16.31 -41.08 -11.47
N PHE A 347 16.11 -40.44 -12.62
CA PHE A 347 16.33 -39.01 -12.76
C PHE A 347 15.06 -38.25 -12.39
N CYS A 348 15.18 -37.32 -11.44
CA CYS A 348 14.12 -36.37 -11.16
C CYS A 348 14.10 -35.28 -12.25
N GLN A 349 12.94 -35.04 -12.87
CA GLN A 349 12.81 -34.04 -13.93
C GLN A 349 12.98 -32.59 -13.39
N CYS A 350 12.82 -32.36 -12.08
CA CYS A 350 13.02 -31.04 -11.46
C CYS A 350 14.50 -30.63 -11.44
N HIS A 351 15.37 -31.53 -11.02
CA HIS A 351 16.79 -31.22 -10.78
C HIS A 351 17.72 -31.84 -11.81
N ARG A 352 17.21 -32.74 -12.68
CA ARG A 352 17.97 -33.58 -13.60
C ARG A 352 19.14 -34.30 -12.92
N LYS A 353 18.98 -34.56 -11.62
CA LYS A 353 19.95 -35.21 -10.75
C LYS A 353 19.26 -36.37 -10.04
N SER A 354 20.01 -37.46 -9.87
CA SER A 354 19.66 -38.60 -9.05
C SER A 354 20.12 -38.29 -7.62
N ASN A 355 19.25 -37.69 -6.80
CA ASN A 355 19.65 -37.15 -5.49
C ASN A 355 20.06 -38.22 -4.46
N TYR A 356 19.75 -39.51 -4.70
CA TYR A 356 20.17 -40.60 -3.83
C TYR A 356 20.60 -41.83 -4.64
N PRO A 357 21.73 -42.48 -4.28
CA PRO A 357 22.27 -43.62 -5.01
C PRO A 357 21.53 -44.95 -4.77
N GLU A 358 20.74 -45.09 -3.69
CA GLU A 358 20.11 -46.38 -3.31
C GLU A 358 18.57 -46.34 -3.17
N GLU A 359 18.02 -45.35 -2.45
CA GLU A 359 16.56 -45.17 -2.32
C GLU A 359 16.13 -43.76 -2.73
N GLN A 360 15.20 -43.68 -3.68
CA GLN A 360 14.56 -42.42 -4.06
C GLN A 360 13.07 -42.44 -3.77
N LYS A 361 12.57 -41.33 -3.24
CA LYS A 361 11.13 -41.10 -3.07
C LYS A 361 10.71 -39.99 -3.99
N GLY A 362 9.61 -40.18 -4.69
CA GLY A 362 9.04 -39.13 -5.52
C GLY A 362 7.66 -39.45 -6.05
N TYR A 363 7.13 -38.49 -6.78
CA TYR A 363 5.81 -38.51 -7.38
C TYR A 363 5.95 -38.82 -8.85
N PHE A 364 5.30 -39.90 -9.28
CA PHE A 364 5.28 -40.29 -10.69
C PHE A 364 4.12 -39.64 -11.41
N CYS A 365 4.38 -39.02 -12.55
CA CYS A 365 3.32 -38.62 -13.44
C CYS A 365 2.61 -39.85 -14.02
N TYR A 366 1.28 -39.87 -13.97
CA TYR A 366 0.46 -41.00 -14.42
C TYR A 366 0.35 -41.09 -15.94
N GLN A 367 0.60 -39.99 -16.67
CA GLN A 367 0.59 -40.00 -18.13
C GLN A 367 1.95 -40.38 -18.73
N CYS A 368 3.03 -39.73 -18.30
CA CYS A 368 4.36 -39.90 -18.90
C CYS A 368 5.33 -40.73 -18.04
N GLY A 369 4.98 -41.09 -16.80
CA GLY A 369 5.85 -41.86 -15.92
C GLY A 369 7.06 -41.10 -15.36
N SER A 370 7.20 -39.79 -15.60
CA SER A 370 8.35 -39.03 -15.10
C SER A 370 8.30 -38.80 -13.58
N LEU A 371 9.46 -38.81 -12.94
CA LEU A 371 9.62 -38.61 -11.49
C LEU A 371 9.78 -37.13 -11.13
N TYR A 372 9.00 -36.68 -10.14
CA TYR A 372 9.08 -35.36 -9.52
C TYR A 372 9.40 -35.49 -8.02
N CYS A 373 10.25 -34.60 -7.49
CA CYS A 373 10.62 -34.62 -6.06
C CYS A 373 9.52 -34.07 -5.15
N SER A 374 8.73 -33.12 -5.64
CA SER A 374 7.66 -32.47 -4.90
C SER A 374 6.46 -32.21 -5.81
N VAL A 375 5.29 -32.13 -5.20
CA VAL A 375 4.04 -31.61 -5.78
C VAL A 375 3.63 -30.39 -4.95
N PRO A 376 3.01 -29.36 -5.52
CA PRO A 376 2.39 -29.29 -6.86
C PRO A 376 3.36 -28.82 -7.95
N VAL A 377 3.35 -29.49 -9.11
CA VAL A 377 4.21 -29.16 -10.26
C VAL A 377 3.49 -29.47 -11.58
N GLU A 378 3.66 -28.59 -12.57
CA GLU A 378 3.27 -28.88 -13.95
C GLU A 378 4.30 -29.80 -14.62
N CYS A 379 3.84 -30.92 -15.18
CA CYS A 379 4.72 -31.88 -15.82
C CYS A 379 5.37 -31.29 -17.07
N ARG A 380 6.70 -31.28 -17.13
CA ARG A 380 7.48 -30.75 -18.26
C ARG A 380 7.39 -31.58 -19.55
N ILE A 381 6.80 -32.78 -19.50
CA ILE A 381 6.68 -33.67 -20.66
C ILE A 381 5.24 -33.66 -21.19
N CYS A 382 4.25 -33.85 -20.32
CA CYS A 382 2.84 -33.97 -20.72
C CYS A 382 1.97 -32.78 -20.30
N HIS A 383 2.53 -31.75 -19.66
CA HIS A 383 1.84 -30.51 -19.22
C HIS A 383 0.68 -30.69 -18.25
N VAL A 384 0.48 -31.90 -17.73
CA VAL A 384 -0.50 -32.14 -16.67
C VAL A 384 -0.03 -31.58 -15.34
N ILE A 385 -0.96 -30.97 -14.62
CA ILE A 385 -0.73 -30.45 -13.27
C ILE A 385 -0.76 -31.62 -12.29
N LEU A 386 0.35 -31.89 -11.63
CA LEU A 386 0.44 -32.85 -10.54
C LEU A 386 0.20 -32.10 -9.23
N ALA A 387 -0.84 -32.47 -8.50
CA ALA A 387 -1.21 -31.86 -7.23
C ALA A 387 -1.52 -32.94 -6.19
N SER A 388 -1.49 -32.56 -4.91
CA SER A 388 -2.00 -33.42 -3.84
C SER A 388 -3.43 -33.02 -3.51
N ALA A 389 -4.34 -33.99 -3.31
CA ALA A 389 -5.74 -33.69 -3.02
C ALA A 389 -5.93 -32.77 -1.79
N PRO A 390 -5.20 -32.96 -0.66
CA PRO A 390 -5.28 -32.04 0.49
C PRO A 390 -4.83 -30.60 0.17
N LEU A 391 -3.93 -30.41 -0.79
CA LEU A 391 -3.50 -29.06 -1.18
C LEU A 391 -4.61 -28.35 -1.96
N LEU A 392 -5.35 -29.06 -2.81
CA LEU A 392 -6.53 -28.50 -3.45
C LEU A 392 -7.61 -28.16 -2.42
N THR A 393 -7.80 -28.95 -1.35
CA THR A 393 -8.78 -28.63 -0.30
C THR A 393 -8.58 -27.21 0.28
N LYS A 394 -7.34 -26.72 0.35
CA LYS A 394 -7.06 -25.34 0.78
C LYS A 394 -7.57 -24.28 -0.20
N THR A 395 -7.65 -24.55 -1.50
CA THR A 395 -8.26 -23.60 -2.43
C THR A 395 -9.79 -23.55 -2.30
N PHE A 396 -10.43 -24.58 -1.74
CA PHE A 396 -11.88 -24.56 -1.47
C PHE A 396 -12.27 -23.57 -0.39
N THR A 397 -11.41 -23.26 0.57
CA THR A 397 -11.72 -22.25 1.60
C THR A 397 -11.86 -20.86 1.00
N ASN A 398 -11.19 -20.59 -0.13
CA ASN A 398 -11.38 -19.36 -0.89
C ASN A 398 -12.72 -19.33 -1.66
N MET A 399 -13.34 -20.48 -1.95
CA MET A 399 -14.63 -20.56 -2.65
C MET A 399 -15.84 -20.35 -1.72
N LEU A 400 -15.70 -20.72 -0.44
CA LEU A 400 -16.70 -20.51 0.59
C LEU A 400 -16.09 -19.67 1.73
N PRO A 401 -15.88 -18.37 1.49
CA PRO A 401 -15.31 -17.52 2.52
C PRO A 401 -16.27 -17.37 3.70
N LEU A 402 -15.71 -17.37 4.90
CA LEU A 402 -16.47 -16.99 6.10
C LEU A 402 -16.89 -15.51 6.00
N LYS A 403 -18.16 -15.24 6.28
CA LYS A 403 -18.70 -13.87 6.41
C LYS A 403 -18.02 -13.15 7.58
N ALA A 404 -17.75 -11.86 7.41
CA ALA A 404 -17.24 -11.03 8.49
C ALA A 404 -18.22 -11.07 9.68
N PHE A 405 -17.73 -11.02 10.90
CA PHE A 405 -18.60 -10.93 12.07
C PHE A 405 -19.13 -9.51 12.27
N GLU A 406 -20.33 -9.40 12.82
CA GLU A 406 -20.96 -8.11 13.14
C GLU A 406 -20.38 -7.55 14.44
N GLU A 407 -19.95 -6.30 14.45
CA GLU A 407 -19.49 -5.61 15.65
C GLU A 407 -20.68 -5.22 16.55
N VAL A 408 -20.71 -5.79 17.76
CA VAL A 408 -21.74 -5.53 18.76
C VAL A 408 -21.09 -4.91 20.00
N LYS A 409 -21.65 -3.80 20.47
CA LYS A 409 -21.25 -3.20 21.75
C LYS A 409 -21.89 -3.99 22.89
N ILE A 410 -21.06 -4.49 23.79
CA ILE A 410 -21.49 -5.27 24.94
C ILE A 410 -21.58 -4.35 26.17
N THR A 411 -22.74 -4.35 26.83
CA THR A 411 -23.01 -3.63 28.09
C THR A 411 -23.11 -4.54 29.31
N ARG A 412 -23.08 -5.87 29.11
CA ARG A 412 -23.20 -6.91 30.15
C ARG A 412 -22.01 -7.85 30.08
N GLU A 413 -21.70 -8.55 31.15
CA GLU A 413 -20.65 -9.58 31.09
C GLU A 413 -21.10 -10.73 30.18
N VAL A 414 -20.32 -11.00 29.13
CA VAL A 414 -20.58 -12.06 28.17
C VAL A 414 -19.33 -12.91 28.01
N LEU A 415 -19.50 -14.23 28.03
CA LEU A 415 -18.41 -15.18 27.79
C LEU A 415 -18.14 -15.31 26.29
N CYS A 416 -16.88 -15.21 25.89
CA CYS A 416 -16.42 -15.51 24.55
C CYS A 416 -16.57 -17.02 24.27
N LYS A 417 -17.23 -17.41 23.17
CA LYS A 417 -17.41 -18.84 22.88
C LYS A 417 -16.14 -19.55 22.41
N GLY A 418 -15.13 -18.80 21.95
CA GLY A 418 -13.84 -19.35 21.50
C GLY A 418 -12.88 -19.62 22.65
N CYS A 419 -12.48 -18.57 23.38
CA CYS A 419 -11.49 -18.66 24.47
C CYS A 419 -12.10 -18.84 25.87
N THR A 420 -13.43 -18.79 26.01
CA THR A 420 -14.17 -18.84 27.30
C THR A 420 -13.86 -17.71 28.29
N GLU A 421 -13.13 -16.67 27.86
CA GLU A 421 -12.88 -15.49 28.69
C GLU A 421 -14.12 -14.59 28.80
N THR A 422 -14.25 -13.93 29.95
CA THR A 422 -15.30 -12.94 30.21
C THR A 422 -14.95 -11.61 29.54
N LEU A 423 -15.83 -11.16 28.65
CA LEU A 423 -15.73 -9.86 28.02
C LEU A 423 -16.44 -8.83 28.89
N HIS A 424 -15.67 -7.88 29.42
CA HIS A 424 -16.18 -6.72 30.13
C HIS A 424 -16.28 -5.54 29.16
N ASN A 425 -17.37 -4.76 29.24
CA ASN A 425 -17.66 -3.51 28.51
C ASN A 425 -16.72 -3.19 27.33
N GLY A 426 -17.16 -3.52 26.11
CA GLY A 426 -16.32 -3.35 24.93
C GLY A 426 -17.01 -3.72 23.62
N ILE A 427 -16.22 -3.77 22.55
CA ILE A 427 -16.66 -4.25 21.23
C ILE A 427 -16.40 -5.76 21.17
N ALA A 428 -17.43 -6.52 20.80
CA ALA A 428 -17.31 -7.93 20.50
C ALA A 428 -17.86 -8.23 19.11
N TYR A 429 -17.57 -9.44 18.63
CA TYR A 429 -17.87 -9.85 17.27
C TYR A 429 -18.87 -10.99 17.28
N LYS A 430 -19.99 -10.81 16.58
CA LYS A 430 -21.09 -11.76 16.53
C LYS A 430 -21.15 -12.44 15.17
N CYS A 431 -21.21 -13.77 15.16
CA CYS A 431 -21.37 -14.53 13.93
C CYS A 431 -22.80 -14.36 13.36
N TYR A 432 -22.94 -14.21 12.04
CA TYR A 432 -24.23 -14.07 11.38
C TYR A 432 -25.10 -15.34 11.48
N ASP A 433 -24.50 -16.52 11.34
CA ASP A 433 -25.25 -17.77 11.20
C ASP A 433 -25.59 -18.37 12.59
N CYS A 434 -24.59 -18.59 13.46
CA CYS A 434 -24.81 -19.17 14.79
C CYS A 434 -25.15 -18.13 15.88
N LYS A 435 -25.02 -16.83 15.60
CA LYS A 435 -25.28 -15.72 16.56
C LYS A 435 -24.41 -15.73 17.82
N MET A 436 -23.36 -16.56 17.87
CA MET A 436 -22.42 -16.62 18.98
C MET A 436 -21.47 -15.43 19.00
N ILE A 437 -21.00 -15.08 20.19
CA ILE A 437 -20.15 -13.90 20.46
C ILE A 437 -18.70 -14.34 20.68
N PHE A 438 -17.79 -13.60 20.05
CA PHE A 438 -16.34 -13.82 20.06
C PHE A 438 -15.59 -12.53 20.45
N CYS A 439 -14.44 -12.69 21.09
CA CYS A 439 -13.49 -11.61 21.34
C CYS A 439 -12.70 -11.24 20.07
N ILE A 440 -11.96 -10.12 20.10
CA ILE A 440 -11.16 -9.65 18.96
C ILE A 440 -10.08 -10.65 18.53
N GLU A 441 -9.45 -11.34 19.48
CA GLU A 441 -8.39 -12.30 19.21
C GLU A 441 -8.95 -13.57 18.56
N CYS A 442 -10.08 -14.08 19.08
CA CYS A 442 -10.79 -15.20 18.48
C CYS A 442 -11.30 -14.86 17.08
N ASP A 443 -11.87 -13.67 16.88
CA ASP A 443 -12.30 -13.18 15.58
C ASP A 443 -11.13 -13.16 14.57
N THR A 444 -9.98 -12.62 14.99
CA THR A 444 -8.76 -12.58 14.18
C THR A 444 -8.28 -13.98 13.82
N LEU A 445 -8.20 -14.90 14.79
CA LEU A 445 -7.78 -16.28 14.56
C LEU A 445 -8.73 -17.02 13.60
N ILE A 446 -10.05 -16.84 13.79
CA ILE A 446 -11.08 -17.46 12.97
C ILE A 446 -10.96 -16.98 11.52
N HIS A 447 -10.84 -15.68 11.28
CA HIS A 447 -10.80 -15.13 9.92
C HIS A 447 -9.45 -15.31 9.21
N GLU A 448 -8.32 -15.28 9.94
CA GLU A 448 -6.99 -15.41 9.35
C GLU A 448 -6.53 -16.86 9.17
N SER A 449 -6.80 -17.74 10.14
CA SER A 449 -6.23 -19.09 10.19
C SER A 449 -7.24 -20.20 9.92
N LEU A 450 -8.38 -20.20 10.63
CA LEU A 450 -9.34 -21.31 10.57
C LEU A 450 -10.27 -21.21 9.37
N GLN A 451 -10.65 -19.99 8.98
CA GLN A 451 -11.65 -19.66 7.94
C GLN A 451 -13.01 -20.37 8.14
N ILE A 452 -13.27 -20.84 9.35
CA ILE A 452 -14.47 -21.60 9.73
C ILE A 452 -14.89 -21.12 11.12
N CYS A 453 -16.18 -20.84 11.30
CA CYS A 453 -16.73 -20.52 12.61
C CYS A 453 -16.94 -21.80 13.43
N PRO A 454 -16.31 -21.95 14.61
CA PRO A 454 -16.46 -23.15 15.47
C PRO A 454 -17.88 -23.36 16.01
N GLY A 455 -18.74 -22.33 15.99
CA GLY A 455 -20.12 -22.45 16.45
C GLY A 455 -21.12 -22.83 15.36
N CYS A 456 -20.75 -22.68 14.08
CA CYS A 456 -21.60 -23.09 12.94
C CYS A 456 -21.32 -24.51 12.49
N HIS A 457 -20.15 -25.03 12.86
CA HIS A 457 -19.65 -26.34 12.50
C HIS A 457 -19.79 -27.29 13.67
#